data_AF-A0A839ZWB4-F1
#
_entry.id   AF-A0A839ZWB4-F1
#
_cell.length_a   1.000
_cell.length_b   1.000
_cell.length_c   1.000
_cell.angle_alpha   90.00
_cell.angle_beta   90.00
_cell.angle_gamma   90.00
#
_symmetry.space_group_name_H-M   'P 1'
#
loop_
_entity.id
_entity.type
_entity.pdbx_description
1 polymer ?
#
loop_
_entity_poly.entity_id
_entity_poly.type
_entity_poly.pdbx_seq_one_letter_code
_entity_poly.pdbx_strand_id
1 'polypeptide(L)'
;MGLLDSILGGAGGDGSPIGAITDLLGQQQGGLGGLLGAFEQGGLGEIAKSWVSNGANLPVSAEQIQAVLSSGMLADFAAKLGVDPQTAASTLAQALPQVIDHLTPGGQVPAGGGLGGLGGIADILGKLRG
;
A
#
# COMPACT_ATOMS: atom_id res chain seq x y z
N MET A 1 1.25 19.10 -24.68
CA MET A 1 0.54 19.73 -23.54
C MET A 1 0.23 18.62 -22.57
N GLY A 2 1.17 18.37 -21.67
CA GLY A 2 1.27 17.10 -20.95
C GLY A 2 0.33 17.07 -19.75
N LEU A 3 -0.18 15.88 -19.46
CA LEU A 3 -0.98 15.56 -18.28
C LEU A 3 -0.25 15.93 -16.96
N LEU A 4 1.08 16.08 -17.05
CA LEU A 4 1.98 16.60 -16.03
C LEU A 4 1.68 18.05 -15.63
N ASP A 5 1.20 18.90 -16.55
CA ASP A 5 0.85 20.30 -16.27
C ASP A 5 -0.48 20.41 -15.51
N SER A 6 -1.41 19.47 -15.77
CA SER A 6 -2.67 19.35 -15.01
C SER A 6 -2.45 18.81 -13.59
N ILE A 7 -1.40 18.01 -13.38
CA ILE A 7 -0.98 17.53 -12.05
C ILE A 7 -0.24 18.62 -11.25
N LEU A 8 0.50 19.51 -11.93
CA LEU A 8 1.33 20.52 -11.27
C LEU A 8 0.63 21.88 -11.11
N GLY A 9 -0.41 22.16 -11.90
CA GLY A 9 -1.17 23.43 -11.89
C GLY A 9 -2.34 23.48 -10.90
N GLY A 10 -2.72 22.37 -10.29
CA GLY A 10 -3.79 22.27 -9.29
C GLY A 10 -3.26 22.27 -7.86
N ALA A 11 -2.93 23.46 -7.34
CA ALA A 11 -2.85 23.81 -5.92
C ALA A 11 -2.77 22.68 -4.85
N GLY A 12 -1.55 22.34 -4.42
CA GLY A 12 -1.22 22.36 -2.98
C GLY A 12 -1.79 21.30 -2.00
N GLY A 13 -2.03 20.05 -2.39
CA GLY A 13 -2.29 18.98 -1.41
C GLY A 13 -2.34 17.58 -2.02
N ASP A 14 -1.62 16.62 -1.42
CA ASP A 14 -1.90 15.17 -1.35
C ASP A 14 -2.30 14.35 -2.61
N GLY A 15 -2.30 14.90 -3.83
CA GLY A 15 -2.75 14.21 -5.06
C GLY A 15 -1.75 13.22 -5.69
N SER A 16 -0.70 12.83 -4.97
CA SER A 16 0.28 11.86 -5.48
C SER A 16 -0.23 10.43 -5.28
N PRO A 17 -0.13 9.52 -6.28
CA PRO A 17 -0.57 8.14 -6.13
C PRO A 17 0.10 7.42 -4.95
N ILE A 18 1.36 7.76 -4.65
CA ILE A 18 2.09 7.24 -3.49
C ILE A 18 1.49 7.73 -2.16
N GLY A 19 1.13 9.01 -2.07
CA GLY A 19 0.49 9.58 -0.89
C GLY A 19 -0.87 8.94 -0.64
N ALA A 20 -1.68 8.82 -1.69
CA ALA A 20 -2.99 8.17 -1.61
C ALA A 20 -2.90 6.67 -1.25
N ILE A 21 -1.87 5.94 -1.69
CA ILE A 21 -1.63 4.54 -1.28
C ILE A 21 -1.23 4.48 0.20
N THR A 22 -0.41 5.41 0.66
CA THR A 22 0.03 5.46 2.07
C THR A 22 -1.15 5.76 3.00
N ASP A 23 -2.04 6.66 2.58
CA ASP A 23 -3.27 6.96 3.31
C ASP A 23 -4.22 5.75 3.32
N LEU A 24 -4.35 5.05 2.19
CA LEU A 24 -5.12 3.80 2.07
C LEU A 24 -4.64 2.72 3.04
N LEU A 25 -3.32 2.53 3.12
CA LEU A 25 -2.68 1.63 4.07
C LEU A 25 -2.94 2.07 5.51
N GLY A 26 -2.89 3.38 5.79
CA GLY A 26 -3.20 3.94 7.11
C GLY A 26 -4.67 3.74 7.54
N GLN A 27 -5.60 3.78 6.59
CA GLN A 27 -7.04 3.55 6.83
C GLN A 27 -7.38 2.06 6.99
N GLN A 28 -6.54 1.15 6.47
CA GLN A 28 -6.78 -0.28 6.60
C GLN A 28 -6.51 -0.80 8.01
N GLN A 29 -7.46 -1.54 8.56
CA GLN A 29 -7.31 -2.23 9.84
C GLN A 29 -6.22 -3.30 9.70
N GLY A 30 -5.12 -3.14 10.43
CA GLY A 30 -3.93 -4.00 10.30
C GLY A 30 -2.92 -3.51 9.26
N GLY A 31 -3.12 -2.34 8.66
CA GLY A 31 -2.19 -1.68 7.74
C GLY A 31 -1.77 -2.58 6.59
N LEU A 32 -0.46 -2.64 6.33
CA LEU A 32 0.13 -3.50 5.30
C LEU A 32 -0.21 -4.99 5.50
N GLY A 33 -0.24 -5.47 6.75
CA GLY A 33 -0.58 -6.88 7.04
C GLY A 33 -2.03 -7.22 6.68
N GLY A 34 -2.97 -6.30 6.93
CA GLY A 34 -4.37 -6.46 6.54
C GLY A 34 -4.54 -6.53 5.03
N LEU A 35 -3.84 -5.65 4.31
CA LEU A 35 -3.83 -5.65 2.84
C LEU A 35 -3.26 -6.96 2.28
N LEU A 36 -2.10 -7.41 2.75
CA LEU A 36 -1.50 -8.67 2.31
C LEU A 36 -2.42 -9.87 2.61
N GLY A 37 -3.10 -9.85 3.76
CA GLY A 37 -4.12 -10.84 4.09
C GLY A 37 -5.31 -10.84 3.13
N ALA A 38 -5.72 -9.67 2.63
CA ALA A 38 -6.76 -9.58 1.60
C ALA A 38 -6.29 -10.19 0.27
N PHE A 39 -5.05 -9.93 -0.15
CA PHE A 39 -4.46 -10.56 -1.34
C PHE A 39 -4.36 -12.08 -1.18
N GLU A 40 -3.97 -12.57 0.00
CA GLU A 40 -3.93 -14.01 0.28
C GLU A 40 -5.32 -14.64 0.20
N GLN A 41 -6.35 -14.00 0.78
CA GLN A 41 -7.74 -14.45 0.69
C GLN A 41 -8.29 -14.43 -0.75
N GLY A 42 -7.83 -13.49 -1.57
CA GLY A 42 -8.17 -13.43 -3.00
C GLY A 42 -7.41 -14.43 -3.88
N GLY A 43 -6.59 -15.31 -3.32
CA GLY A 43 -5.78 -16.28 -4.06
C GLY A 43 -4.53 -15.68 -4.72
N LEU A 44 -4.19 -14.42 -4.41
CA LEU A 44 -3.03 -13.69 -4.92
C LEU A 44 -1.89 -13.61 -3.89
N GLY A 45 -1.87 -14.53 -2.92
CA GLY A 45 -0.88 -14.55 -1.84
C GLY A 45 0.57 -14.69 -2.33
N GLU A 46 0.82 -15.43 -3.41
CA GLU A 46 2.17 -15.54 -3.99
C GLU A 46 2.66 -14.21 -4.59
N ILE A 47 1.76 -13.47 -5.24
CA ILE A 47 2.05 -12.14 -5.78
C ILE A 47 2.34 -11.19 -4.61
N ALA A 48 1.50 -11.17 -3.59
CA ALA A 48 1.69 -10.34 -2.40
C ALA A 48 3.00 -10.65 -1.66
N LYS A 49 3.35 -11.94 -1.53
CA LYS A 49 4.63 -12.38 -0.93
C LYS A 49 5.83 -11.96 -1.76
N SER A 50 5.71 -11.91 -3.09
CA SER A 50 6.81 -11.43 -3.94
C SER A 50 7.16 -9.97 -3.67
N TRP A 51 6.17 -9.15 -3.31
CA TRP A 51 6.36 -7.73 -2.99
C TRP A 51 6.99 -7.50 -1.62
N VAL A 52 6.82 -8.45 -0.70
CA VAL A 52 7.44 -8.39 0.62
C VAL A 52 8.87 -8.93 0.58
N SER A 53 9.15 -9.85 -0.35
CA SER A 53 10.44 -10.52 -0.49
C SER A 53 11.47 -9.62 -1.17
N ASN A 54 12.76 -9.84 -0.91
CA ASN A 54 13.87 -9.15 -1.60
C ASN A 54 14.07 -9.58 -3.07
N GLY A 55 13.08 -10.26 -3.66
CA GLY A 55 13.12 -10.78 -5.02
C GLY A 55 12.55 -9.80 -6.03
N ALA A 56 12.24 -10.29 -7.23
CA ALA A 56 11.51 -9.49 -8.22
C ALA A 56 10.02 -9.43 -7.85
N ASN A 57 9.47 -8.21 -7.81
CA ASN A 57 8.04 -7.99 -7.61
C ASN A 57 7.24 -8.56 -8.79
N LEU A 58 6.32 -9.49 -8.51
CA LEU A 58 5.43 -10.02 -9.52
C LEU A 58 4.41 -8.95 -9.96
N PRO A 59 4.11 -8.86 -11.26
CA PRO A 59 3.09 -7.95 -11.75
C PRO A 59 1.69 -8.41 -11.29
N VAL A 60 0.80 -7.45 -11.11
CA VAL A 60 -0.62 -7.67 -10.82
C VAL A 60 -1.45 -6.87 -11.81
N SER A 61 -2.63 -7.38 -12.19
CA SER A 61 -3.53 -6.67 -13.10
C SER A 61 -4.55 -5.81 -12.36
N ALA A 62 -5.15 -4.84 -13.04
CA ALA A 62 -6.20 -4.01 -12.46
C ALA A 62 -7.42 -4.85 -12.01
N GLU A 63 -7.77 -5.91 -12.75
CA GLU A 63 -8.88 -6.79 -12.35
C GLU A 63 -8.56 -7.56 -11.07
N GLN A 64 -7.30 -7.97 -10.89
CA GLN A 64 -6.83 -8.63 -9.68
C GLN A 64 -6.87 -7.69 -8.47
N ILE A 65 -6.49 -6.42 -8.66
CA ILE A 65 -6.65 -5.38 -7.63
C ILE A 65 -8.13 -5.22 -7.27
N GLN A 66 -9.02 -5.15 -8.25
CA GLN A 66 -10.47 -5.02 -8.05
C GLN A 66 -11.09 -6.25 -7.36
N ALA A 67 -10.54 -7.43 -7.59
CA ALA A 67 -11.01 -8.66 -6.97
C ALA A 67 -10.65 -8.74 -5.47
N VAL A 68 -9.53 -8.13 -5.08
CA VAL A 68 -9.04 -8.12 -3.69
C VAL A 68 -9.54 -6.90 -2.92
N LEU A 69 -9.45 -5.72 -3.53
CA LEU A 69 -9.87 -4.47 -2.92
C LEU A 69 -11.36 -4.27 -3.16
N SER A 70 -12.12 -4.16 -2.07
CA SER A 70 -13.55 -3.81 -2.11
C SER A 70 -13.78 -2.56 -2.96
N SER A 71 -14.88 -2.55 -3.72
CA SER A 71 -15.24 -1.46 -4.63
C SER A 71 -15.24 -0.07 -3.95
N GLY A 72 -15.61 -0.01 -2.66
CA GLY A 72 -15.59 1.23 -1.89
C GLY A 72 -14.18 1.79 -1.62
N MET A 73 -13.20 0.92 -1.37
CA MET A 73 -11.81 1.34 -1.17
C MET A 73 -11.22 1.90 -2.46
N LEU A 74 -11.47 1.20 -3.56
CA LEU A 74 -11.03 1.62 -4.88
C LEU A 74 -11.68 2.96 -5.28
N ALA A 75 -12.96 3.14 -4.97
CA ALA A 75 -13.66 4.39 -5.22
C ALA A 75 -13.11 5.57 -4.39
N ASP A 76 -12.75 5.34 -3.13
CA ASP A 76 -12.11 6.37 -2.28
C ASP A 76 -10.75 6.79 -2.83
N PHE A 77 -9.93 5.81 -3.22
CA PHE A 77 -8.63 6.06 -3.85
C PHE A 77 -8.78 6.79 -5.20
N ALA A 78 -9.76 6.39 -6.01
CA ALA A 78 -10.09 7.04 -7.28
C ALA A 78 -10.52 8.50 -7.08
N ALA A 79 -11.39 8.75 -6.10
CA ALA A 79 -11.86 10.09 -5.74
C ALA A 79 -10.72 11.00 -5.27
N LYS A 80 -9.78 10.48 -4.48
CA LYS A 80 -8.57 11.21 -4.05
C LYS A 80 -7.69 11.65 -5.21
N LEU A 81 -7.57 10.79 -6.23
CA LEU A 81 -6.81 11.10 -7.44
C LEU A 81 -7.61 11.89 -8.48
N GLY A 82 -8.92 12.05 -8.29
CA GLY A 82 -9.81 12.66 -9.28
C GLY A 82 -9.91 11.84 -10.58
N VAL A 83 -9.77 10.51 -10.49
CA VAL A 83 -9.81 9.59 -11.64
C VAL A 83 -10.95 8.59 -11.52
N ASP A 84 -11.24 7.88 -12.60
CA ASP A 84 -12.19 6.77 -12.59
C ASP A 84 -11.63 5.53 -11.86
N PRO A 85 -12.49 4.68 -11.25
CA PRO A 85 -12.07 3.48 -10.53
C PRO A 85 -11.20 2.52 -11.34
N GLN A 86 -11.40 2.45 -12.67
CA GLN A 86 -10.60 1.61 -13.55
C GLN A 86 -9.15 2.14 -13.68
N THR A 87 -9.00 3.45 -13.86
CA THR A 87 -7.68 4.11 -13.88
C THR A 87 -7.00 4.01 -12.51
N ALA A 88 -7.78 4.11 -11.44
CA ALA A 88 -7.31 3.95 -10.08
C ALA A 88 -6.75 2.53 -9.85
N ALA A 89 -7.46 1.50 -10.30
CA ALA A 89 -7.01 0.10 -10.21
C ALA A 89 -5.74 -0.15 -11.02
N SER A 90 -5.64 0.40 -12.23
CA SER A 90 -4.41 0.33 -13.03
C SER A 90 -3.24 1.05 -12.39
N THR A 91 -3.50 2.16 -11.69
CA THR A 91 -2.46 2.91 -10.96
C THR A 91 -1.96 2.11 -9.75
N LEU A 92 -2.89 1.55 -8.96
CA LEU A 92 -2.55 0.65 -7.86
C LEU A 92 -1.76 -0.56 -8.35
N ALA A 93 -2.18 -1.19 -9.44
CA ALA A 93 -1.49 -2.35 -10.00
C ALA A 93 0.00 -2.10 -10.32
N GLN A 94 0.34 -0.86 -10.69
CA GLN A 94 1.72 -0.46 -11.01
C GLN A 94 2.50 0.03 -9.79
N ALA A 95 1.86 0.81 -8.91
CA ALA A 95 2.54 1.48 -7.80
C ALA A 95 2.55 0.64 -6.51
N LEU A 96 1.51 -0.14 -6.25
CA LEU A 96 1.34 -0.92 -5.02
C LEU A 96 2.51 -1.90 -4.78
N PRO A 97 2.98 -2.69 -5.77
CA PRO A 97 4.11 -3.60 -5.56
C PRO A 97 5.37 -2.89 -5.06
N GLN A 98 5.67 -1.72 -5.65
CA GLN A 98 6.85 -0.92 -5.32
C GLN A 98 6.73 -0.27 -3.93
N VAL A 99 5.54 0.21 -3.57
CA VAL A 99 5.30 0.80 -2.24
C VAL A 99 5.43 -0.27 -1.15
N ILE A 100 4.90 -1.47 -1.38
CA ILE A 100 4.99 -2.58 -0.41
C ILE A 100 6.45 -3.02 -0.21
N ASP A 101 7.19 -3.19 -1.29
CA ASP A 101 8.62 -3.52 -1.24
C ASP A 101 9.42 -2.46 -0.46
N HIS A 102 9.17 -1.17 -0.74
CA HIS A 102 9.78 -0.07 0.01
C HIS A 102 9.41 -0.04 1.50
N LEU A 103 8.21 -0.49 1.87
CA LEU A 103 7.73 -0.56 3.25
C LEU A 103 8.13 -1.85 3.98
N THR A 104 8.72 -2.83 3.28
CA THR A 104 9.16 -4.13 3.83
C THR A 104 10.67 -4.34 3.70
N PRO A 105 11.50 -3.42 4.20
CA PRO A 105 12.95 -3.54 4.07
C PRO A 105 13.43 -4.82 4.75
N GLY A 106 13.98 -5.75 3.94
CA GLY A 106 14.56 -7.01 4.43
C GLY A 106 13.62 -8.21 4.43
N GLY A 107 12.56 -8.20 3.62
CA GLY A 107 11.75 -9.41 3.43
C GLY A 107 10.59 -9.54 4.43
N GLN A 108 10.33 -8.50 5.22
CA GLN A 108 9.52 -8.59 6.43
C GLN A 108 8.58 -7.40 6.55
N VAL A 109 7.33 -7.69 6.89
CA VAL A 109 6.34 -6.67 7.24
C VAL A 109 6.71 -6.13 8.63
N PRO A 110 6.96 -4.81 8.78
CA PRO A 110 7.28 -4.24 10.08
C PRO A 110 6.20 -4.58 11.11
N ALA A 111 6.61 -5.05 12.29
CA ALA A 111 5.71 -5.50 13.36
C ALA A 111 4.74 -4.41 13.89
N GLY A 112 4.90 -3.16 13.46
CA GLY A 112 3.91 -2.11 13.59
C GLY A 112 3.70 -1.45 12.25
N GLY A 113 2.71 -1.93 11.46
CA GLY A 113 2.35 -1.39 10.14
C GLY A 113 1.80 0.04 10.14
N GLY A 114 2.25 0.89 11.06
CA GLY A 114 1.97 2.32 11.15
C GLY A 114 3.14 3.03 11.84
N LEU A 115 3.34 4.31 11.52
CA LEU A 115 4.29 5.27 12.10
C LEU A 115 4.15 5.42 13.62
N GLY A 116 4.47 4.37 14.37
CA GLY A 116 4.25 4.36 15.80
C GLY A 116 4.73 3.11 16.52
N GLY A 117 5.61 2.28 15.94
CA GLY A 117 6.07 1.00 16.51
C GLY A 117 6.49 1.06 17.98
N LEU A 118 5.51 0.89 18.86
CA LEU A 118 5.56 0.68 20.30
C LEU A 118 6.09 -0.73 20.66
N GLY A 119 7.07 -1.21 19.90
CA GLY A 119 7.81 -2.45 20.15
C GLY A 119 9.21 -2.22 20.73
N GLY A 120 9.83 -1.06 20.47
CA GLY A 120 11.18 -0.78 20.96
C GLY A 120 11.28 -0.57 22.48
N ILE A 121 10.23 -0.03 23.11
CA ILE A 121 10.26 0.31 24.53
C ILE A 121 10.03 -0.89 25.46
N ALA A 122 9.31 -1.92 25.01
CA ALA A 122 9.04 -3.12 25.80
C ALA A 122 10.30 -4.00 25.92
N ASP A 123 11.04 -4.15 24.81
CA ASP A 123 12.32 -4.87 24.78
C ASP A 123 13.43 -4.18 25.60
N ILE A 124 13.46 -2.85 25.61
CA ILE A 124 14.42 -2.07 26.42
C ILE A 124 14.09 -2.16 27.91
N LEU A 125 12.81 -2.21 28.31
CA LEU A 125 12.42 -2.43 29.70
C LEU A 125 12.69 -3.87 30.18
N GLY A 126 12.58 -4.87 29.29
CA GLY A 126 12.92 -6.26 29.60
C GLY A 126 14.40 -6.46 29.90
N LYS A 127 15.28 -5.70 29.24
CA LYS A 127 16.75 -5.78 29.42
C LYS A 127 17.31 -5.01 30.62
N LEU A 128 16.54 -4.12 31.25
CA LEU A 128 17.00 -3.38 32.45
C LEU A 128 16.65 -4.09 33.77
N ARG A 129 15.88 -5.18 33.69
CA ARG A 129 15.41 -5.97 34.85
C ARG A 129 16.05 -7.36 34.91
N GLY A 130 17.17 -7.54 34.19
CA GLY A 130 18.09 -8.66 34.30
C GLY A 130 19.40 -8.21 34.93
#